data_AF-A0A922MJX2-F1
#
_entry.id   AF-A0A922MJX2-F1
#
_cell.length_a   1.000
_cell.length_b   1.000
_cell.length_c   1.000
_cell.angle_alpha   90.00
_cell.angle_beta   90.00
_cell.angle_gamma   90.00
#
_symmetry.space_group_name_H-M   'P 1'
#
loop_
_entity.id
_entity.type
_entity.pdbx_description
1 polymer ?
#
loop_
_entity_poly.entity_id
_entity_poly.type
_entity_poly.pdbx_seq_one_letter_code
_entity_poly.pdbx_strand_id
1 'polypeptide(L)'
;MTSQDFYNFKDYIIQYKYDFDDEPKTLLVLRSTKRNTQRQNDFKISQAYDGPVLIPYDKSKDLNYMCKSGVIPEKYHGFYRDLPHVSNGVVQESDSESDE
;
A
#
# COMPACT_ATOMS: atom_id res chain seq x y z
N MET A 1 37.18 26.74 -3.47
CA MET A 1 35.81 27.29 -3.49
C MET A 1 34.91 26.22 -4.10
N THR A 2 34.02 25.68 -3.30
CA THR A 2 33.26 24.43 -3.53
C THR A 2 32.02 24.69 -4.39
N SER A 3 31.98 24.08 -5.59
CA SER A 3 30.75 23.95 -6.38
C SER A 3 29.76 23.06 -5.63
N GLN A 4 28.60 23.63 -5.29
CA GLN A 4 27.44 22.88 -4.84
C GLN A 4 26.67 22.41 -6.08
N ASP A 5 26.76 21.12 -6.38
CA ASP A 5 25.92 20.49 -7.40
C ASP A 5 24.51 20.27 -6.81
N PHE A 6 23.54 21.02 -7.33
CA PHE A 6 22.12 20.81 -7.02
C PHE A 6 21.62 19.59 -7.80
N TYR A 7 21.34 18.49 -7.08
CA TYR A 7 20.66 17.33 -7.66
C TYR A 7 19.19 17.66 -7.91
N ASN A 8 18.85 17.81 -9.19
CA ASN A 8 17.49 18.00 -9.67
C ASN A 8 16.80 16.62 -9.71
N PHE A 9 16.11 16.24 -8.63
CA PHE A 9 15.26 15.04 -8.62
C PHE A 9 14.02 15.32 -9.47
N LYS A 10 13.98 14.74 -10.67
CA LYS A 10 12.76 14.71 -11.49
C LYS A 10 11.77 13.76 -10.82
N ASP A 11 10.64 14.27 -10.38
CA ASP A 11 9.57 13.45 -9.81
C ASP A 11 9.06 12.45 -10.86
N TYR A 12 9.21 11.15 -10.56
CA TYR A 12 8.66 10.08 -11.38
C TYR A 12 7.22 9.82 -10.92
N ILE A 13 6.24 10.20 -11.74
CA ILE A 13 4.82 9.94 -11.48
C ILE A 13 4.47 8.56 -12.03
N ILE A 14 4.10 7.62 -11.16
CA ILE A 14 3.52 6.33 -11.56
C ILE A 14 2.00 6.50 -11.64
N GLN A 15 1.45 6.45 -12.85
CA GLN A 15 0.00 6.42 -13.05
C GLN A 15 -0.44 4.96 -13.18
N TYR A 16 -1.17 4.45 -12.18
CA TYR A 16 -1.71 3.10 -12.20
C TYR A 16 -3.24 3.15 -12.21
N LYS A 17 -3.86 2.53 -13.23
CA LYS A 17 -5.31 2.35 -13.29
C LYS A 17 -5.64 0.98 -12.73
N TYR A 18 -6.39 0.95 -11.63
CA TYR A 18 -6.80 -0.29 -10.99
C TYR A 18 -7.83 -1.03 -11.85
N ASP A 19 -7.57 -2.30 -12.15
CA ASP A 19 -8.49 -3.21 -12.81
C ASP A 19 -8.74 -4.39 -11.86
N PHE A 20 -10.01 -4.68 -11.57
CA PHE A 20 -10.42 -5.67 -10.58
C PHE A 20 -10.26 -7.10 -11.07
N ASP A 21 -10.13 -7.29 -12.38
CA ASP A 21 -9.91 -8.60 -13.01
C ASP A 21 -8.41 -8.93 -13.18
N ASP A 22 -7.53 -8.02 -12.80
CA ASP A 22 -6.09 -8.12 -13.01
C ASP A 22 -5.39 -8.84 -11.84
N GLU A 23 -4.47 -9.74 -12.14
CA GLU A 23 -3.66 -10.42 -11.13
C GLU A 23 -2.68 -9.44 -10.47
N PRO A 24 -2.31 -9.63 -9.19
CA PRO A 24 -1.37 -8.76 -8.49
C PRO A 24 -0.01 -8.74 -9.19
N LYS A 25 0.40 -7.57 -9.69
CA LYS A 25 1.66 -7.37 -10.43
C LYS A 25 2.79 -6.92 -9.51
N THR A 26 3.96 -7.54 -9.66
CA THR A 26 5.21 -7.08 -9.02
C THR A 26 5.80 -5.92 -9.83
N LEU A 27 5.89 -4.73 -9.22
CA LEU A 27 6.58 -3.59 -9.82
C LEU A 27 8.09 -3.71 -9.61
N LEU A 28 8.82 -4.11 -10.66
CA LEU A 28 10.29 -4.14 -10.64
C LEU A 28 10.84 -2.75 -10.96
N VAL A 29 11.28 -2.01 -9.94
CA VAL A 29 11.92 -0.70 -10.13
C VAL A 29 13.39 -0.89 -10.56
N LEU A 30 13.62 -0.95 -11.87
CA LEU A 30 14.97 -0.96 -12.44
C LEU A 30 15.56 0.46 -12.37
N ARG A 31 16.26 0.78 -11.27
CA ARG A 31 17.08 2.00 -11.21
C ARG A 31 18.17 1.88 -12.28
N SER A 32 18.19 2.82 -13.23
CA SER A 32 19.22 2.91 -14.28
C SER A 32 20.61 2.90 -13.63
N THR A 33 21.31 1.78 -13.76
CA THR A 33 22.76 1.72 -13.59
C THR A 33 23.32 1.07 -14.82
N LYS A 34 24.47 1.58 -15.25
CA LYS A 34 25.26 1.09 -16.37
C LYS A 34 25.44 -0.44 -16.28
N ARG A 35 25.41 -1.11 -17.44
CA ARG A 35 25.75 -2.54 -17.61
C ARG A 35 27.01 -2.83 -16.77
N ASN A 36 26.97 -3.84 -15.91
CA ASN A 36 28.03 -4.32 -14.98
C ASN A 36 28.08 -3.80 -13.54
N THR A 37 27.18 -2.93 -13.08
CA THR A 37 27.10 -2.71 -11.61
C THR A 37 26.27 -3.84 -10.99
N GLN A 38 26.95 -4.88 -10.49
CA GLN A 38 26.36 -5.94 -9.67
C GLN A 38 25.83 -5.30 -8.39
N ARG A 39 24.57 -4.84 -8.43
CA ARG A 39 23.92 -4.28 -7.25
C ARG A 39 23.57 -5.43 -6.31
N GLN A 40 24.48 -5.77 -5.40
CA GLN A 40 24.18 -6.46 -4.15
C GLN A 40 23.43 -5.52 -3.16
N ASN A 41 22.52 -4.71 -3.68
CA ASN A 41 21.60 -4.02 -2.80
C ASN A 41 20.46 -5.00 -2.59
N ASP A 42 20.63 -5.87 -1.60
CA ASP A 42 19.56 -6.69 -1.07
C ASP A 42 18.39 -5.75 -0.73
N PHE A 43 17.40 -5.70 -1.61
CA PHE A 43 16.17 -4.97 -1.35
C PHE A 43 15.44 -5.75 -0.27
N LYS A 44 15.73 -5.41 0.99
CA LYS A 44 15.04 -5.99 2.14
C LYS A 44 13.65 -5.38 2.18
N ILE A 45 12.68 -6.15 1.70
CA ILE A 45 11.27 -5.84 1.91
C ILE A 45 11.04 -5.90 3.42
N SER A 46 10.80 -4.74 4.03
CA SER A 46 10.37 -4.68 5.42
C SER A 46 8.88 -4.97 5.50
N GLN A 47 8.48 -5.61 6.60
CA GLN A 47 7.06 -5.75 6.93
C GLN A 47 6.44 -4.36 7.08
N ALA A 48 5.34 -4.10 6.40
CA ALA A 48 4.69 -2.79 6.38
C ALA A 48 3.85 -2.52 7.64
N TYR A 49 3.30 -3.57 8.26
CA TYR A 49 2.42 -3.47 9.41
C TYR A 49 2.69 -4.61 10.39
N ASP A 50 2.70 -4.32 11.69
CA ASP A 50 2.94 -5.33 12.74
C ASP A 50 1.79 -6.33 12.91
N GLY A 51 0.60 -6.00 12.37
CA GLY A 51 -0.58 -6.85 12.48
C GLY A 51 -1.70 -6.46 11.51
N PRO A 52 -2.86 -7.10 11.64
CA PRO A 52 -4.03 -6.80 10.81
C PRO A 52 -4.46 -5.34 11.00
N VAL A 53 -4.62 -4.62 9.89
CA VAL A 53 -5.14 -3.25 9.93
C VAL A 53 -6.62 -3.30 10.31
N LEU A 54 -6.95 -2.64 11.42
CA LEU A 54 -8.32 -2.57 11.91
C LEU A 54 -9.09 -1.51 11.13
N ILE A 55 -10.30 -1.85 10.70
CA ILE A 55 -11.18 -0.88 10.02
C ILE A 55 -12.17 -0.23 11.00
N PRO A 56 -12.65 0.99 10.72
CA PRO A 56 -13.74 1.57 11.50
C PRO A 56 -15.01 0.72 11.40
N TYR A 57 -15.78 0.64 12.49
CA TYR A 57 -17.06 -0.08 12.50
C TYR A 57 -18.02 0.35 11.37
N ASP A 58 -18.12 1.65 11.11
CA ASP A 58 -19.00 2.18 10.05
C ASP A 58 -18.61 1.64 8.68
N LYS A 59 -17.30 1.52 8.40
CA LYS A 59 -16.80 0.92 7.15
C LYS A 59 -17.12 -0.57 7.07
N SER A 60 -16.96 -1.31 8.16
CA SER A 60 -17.38 -2.72 8.21
C SER A 60 -18.88 -2.88 7.93
N LYS A 61 -19.71 -1.99 8.46
CA LYS A 61 -21.15 -1.99 8.23
C LYS A 61 -21.50 -1.71 6.76
N ASP A 62 -20.86 -0.72 6.15
CA ASP A 62 -21.04 -0.39 4.74
C ASP A 62 -20.63 -1.56 3.82
N LEU A 63 -19.49 -2.20 4.10
CA LEU A 63 -19.03 -3.36 3.35
C LEU A 63 -20.02 -4.54 3.44
N ASN A 64 -20.52 -4.81 4.65
CA ASN A 64 -21.54 -5.84 4.86
C ASN A 64 -22.84 -5.51 4.12
N TYR A 65 -23.22 -4.24 4.05
CA TYR A 65 -24.37 -3.80 3.24
C TYR A 65 -24.12 -4.02 1.75
N MET A 66 -22.92 -3.70 1.24
CA MET A 66 -22.55 -3.94 -0.16
C MET A 66 -22.50 -5.43 -0.53
N CYS A 67 -22.14 -6.31 0.42
CA CYS A 67 -22.30 -7.76 0.24
C CYS A 67 -23.77 -8.14 0.08
N LYS A 68 -24.67 -7.59 0.92
CA LYS A 68 -26.11 -7.89 0.86
C LYS A 68 -26.79 -7.34 -0.39
N SER A 69 -26.34 -6.19 -0.90
CA SER A 69 -26.89 -5.57 -2.12
C SER A 69 -26.41 -6.24 -3.41
N GLY A 70 -25.44 -7.16 -3.33
CA GLY A 70 -24.88 -7.85 -4.49
C GLY A 70 -23.87 -7.03 -5.29
N VAL A 71 -23.47 -5.85 -4.80
CA VAL A 71 -22.41 -5.02 -5.40
C VAL A 71 -21.06 -5.74 -5.31
N ILE A 72 -20.79 -6.39 -4.17
CA ILE A 72 -19.61 -7.21 -3.99
C ILE A 72 -19.93 -8.67 -4.41
N PRO A 73 -19.12 -9.30 -5.28
CA PRO A 73 -19.30 -10.70 -5.65
C PRO A 73 -19.28 -11.66 -4.46
N GLU A 74 -20.14 -12.67 -4.48
CA GLU A 74 -20.34 -13.61 -3.36
C GLU A 74 -19.06 -14.34 -2.92
N LYS A 75 -18.17 -14.63 -3.87
CA LYS A 75 -16.83 -15.21 -3.60
C LYS A 75 -15.98 -14.41 -2.61
N TYR A 76 -16.26 -13.12 -2.44
CA TYR A 76 -15.53 -12.23 -1.53
C TYR A 76 -16.29 -11.92 -0.23
N HIS A 77 -17.52 -12.41 -0.05
CA HIS A 77 -18.33 -12.06 1.14
C HIS A 77 -17.68 -12.53 2.44
N GLY A 78 -17.08 -13.71 2.46
CA GLY A 78 -16.38 -14.23 3.65
C GLY A 78 -15.26 -13.29 4.09
N PHE A 79 -14.42 -12.88 3.14
CA PHE A 79 -13.32 -11.94 3.39
C PHE A 79 -13.79 -10.66 4.09
N TYR A 80 -14.81 -9.99 3.56
CA TYR A 80 -15.29 -8.71 4.13
C TYR A 80 -16.05 -8.86 5.45
N ARG A 81 -16.68 -10.02 5.70
CA ARG A 81 -17.37 -10.30 6.98
C ARG A 81 -16.38 -10.56 8.11
N ASP A 82 -15.24 -11.16 7.80
CA ASP A 82 -14.23 -11.54 8.78
C ASP A 82 -13.21 -10.42 9.05
N LEU A 83 -13.38 -9.23 8.44
CA LEU A 83 -12.47 -8.11 8.65
C LEU A 83 -12.52 -7.60 10.11
N PRO A 84 -11.36 -7.49 10.77
CA PRO A 84 -11.31 -7.01 12.15
C PRO A 84 -11.60 -5.51 12.18
N HIS A 85 -12.45 -5.10 13.12
CA HIS A 85 -12.93 -3.73 13.20
C HIS A 85 -13.01 -3.22 14.63
N VAL A 86 -12.91 -1.89 14.79
CA VAL A 86 -12.99 -1.20 16.09
C VAL A 86 -14.29 -0.43 16.23
N SER A 87 -14.94 -0.57 17.38
CA SER A 87 -16.22 0.11 17.68
C SER A 87 -16.06 1.60 17.96
N ASN A 88 -14.88 2.02 18.43
CA ASN A 88 -14.56 3.41 18.72
C ASN A 88 -13.59 3.88 17.63
N GLY A 89 -14.03 4.80 16.77
CA GLY A 89 -13.42 5.19 15.49
C GLY A 89 -12.01 5.80 15.50
N VAL A 90 -11.15 5.40 16.42
CA VAL A 90 -9.71 5.70 16.38
C VAL A 90 -9.02 4.53 15.71
N VAL A 91 -8.91 4.58 14.38
CA VAL A 91 -7.90 3.79 13.68
C VAL A 91 -6.60 4.52 13.94
N GLN A 92 -5.70 3.88 14.67
CA GLN A 92 -4.37 4.42 14.93
C GLN A 92 -3.60 4.40 13.60
N GLU A 93 -3.71 5.48 12.83
CA GLU A 93 -2.75 5.77 11.77
C GLU A 93 -1.45 6.10 12.49
N SER A 94 -0.55 5.12 12.55
CA SER A 94 0.79 5.28 13.10
C SER A 94 1.64 6.08 12.11
N ASP A 95 1.38 7.39 12.03
CA ASP A 95 2.30 8.36 11.43
C ASP A 95 3.51 8.47 12.35
N SER A 96 4.54 7.69 12.01
CA SER A 96 5.85 7.77 12.66
C SER A 96 6.65 8.90 12.00
N GLU A 97 6.26 10.15 12.23
CA GLU A 97 7.15 11.30 11.98
C GLU A 97 8.32 11.21 12.97
N SER A 98 9.46 10.76 12.45
CA SER A 98 10.73 10.74 13.16
C SER A 98 11.45 12.05 12.85
N ASP A 99 11.29 13.05 13.71
CA ASP A 99 12.14 14.24 13.70
C ASP A 99 13.52 13.86 14.26
N GLU A 100 14.55 13.89 13.39
CA GLU A 100 15.98 13.96 13.77
C GLU A 100 16.44 15.41 13.90
#